data_AF-A0A1H5QFX8-F1
#
_entry.id   AF-A0A1H5QFX8-F1
#
_cell.length_a   1.000
_cell.length_b   1.000
_cell.length_c   1.000
_cell.angle_alpha   90.00
_cell.angle_beta   90.00
_cell.angle_gamma   90.00
#
_symmetry.space_group_name_H-M   'P 1'
#
loop_
_entity.id
_entity.type
_entity.pdbx_description
1 polymer ?
#
loop_
_entity_poly.entity_id
_entity_poly.type
_entity_poly.pdbx_seq_one_letter_code
_entity_poly.pdbx_strand_id
1 'polypeptide(L)'
;MTAAIYIDPLAIHPVIDGEWHRTRLTEIPVPGQVITMLCGASGAAVFELAGERRRRQIPRQCERCDAIYRHEQGIPPWQDRISRR
;
A
#
# COMPACT_ATOMS: atom_id res chain seq x y z
N MET A 1 -12.36 -1.76 31.61
CA MET A 1 -12.73 -0.82 30.53
C MET A 1 -11.75 -0.99 29.39
N THR A 2 -12.23 -1.10 28.16
CA THR A 2 -11.40 -1.27 26.96
C THR A 2 -11.73 -0.16 25.98
N ALA A 3 -10.72 0.33 25.26
CA ALA A 3 -10.89 1.24 24.14
C ALA A 3 -10.68 0.45 22.85
N ALA A 4 -11.63 0.54 21.92
CA ALA A 4 -11.53 -0.11 20.61
C ALA A 4 -10.96 0.85 19.58
N ILE A 5 -9.99 0.39 18.79
CA ILE A 5 -9.44 1.12 17.64
C ILE A 5 -9.82 0.33 16.39
N TYR A 6 -10.60 0.95 15.51
CA TYR A 6 -10.99 0.36 14.23
C TYR A 6 -10.00 0.80 13.16
N ILE A 7 -9.40 -0.17 12.48
CA ILE A 7 -8.45 0.05 11.38
C ILE A 7 -8.91 -0.83 10.22
N ASP A 8 -9.05 -0.23 9.03
CA ASP A 8 -9.29 -0.96 7.80
C ASP A 8 -7.96 -1.47 7.23
N PRO A 9 -7.72 -2.80 7.17
CA PRO A 9 -6.49 -3.36 6.61
C PRO A 9 -6.27 -2.99 5.14
N LEU A 10 -7.33 -2.75 4.37
CA LEU A 10 -7.24 -2.35 2.96
C LEU A 10 -6.74 -0.91 2.78
N ALA A 11 -6.83 -0.08 3.83
CA ALA A 11 -6.28 1.27 3.83
C ALA A 11 -4.77 1.31 4.14
N ILE A 12 -4.17 0.19 4.57
CA ILE A 12 -2.74 0.09 4.89
C ILE A 12 -1.94 -0.02 3.59
N HIS A 13 -1.05 0.95 3.36
CA HIS A 13 -0.13 0.98 2.22
C HIS A 13 1.31 0.84 2.72
N PRO A 14 1.89 -0.36 2.65
CA PRO A 14 3.29 -0.58 3.03
C PRO A 14 4.24 0.27 2.19
N VAL A 15 5.32 0.74 2.82
CA VAL A 15 6.39 1.47 2.14
C VAL A 15 7.59 0.54 1.97
N ILE A 16 8.01 0.30 0.73
CA ILE A 16 9.24 -0.43 0.39
C ILE A 16 9.99 0.42 -0.63
N ASP A 17 11.29 0.63 -0.41
CA ASP A 17 12.19 1.41 -1.28
C ASP A 17 11.66 2.83 -1.61
N GLY A 18 10.97 3.45 -0.65
CA GLY A 18 10.42 4.81 -0.80
C GLY A 18 9.13 4.88 -1.62
N GLU A 19 8.54 3.74 -1.99
CA GLU A 19 7.28 3.67 -2.71
C GLU A 19 6.14 3.11 -1.85
N TRP A 20 4.92 3.61 -2.07
CA TRP A 20 3.70 2.98 -1.58
C TRP A 20 3.32 1.79 -2.42
N HIS A 21 3.26 0.65 -1.77
CA HIS A 21 2.77 -0.59 -2.33
C HIS A 21 1.35 -0.87 -1.87
N ARG A 22 0.67 -1.70 -2.65
CA ARG A 22 -0.64 -2.26 -2.28
C ARG A 22 -0.45 -3.73 -1.94
N THR A 23 -1.28 -4.22 -1.04
CA THR A 23 -1.30 -5.62 -0.62
C THR A 23 -2.74 -6.03 -0.29
N ARG A 24 -2.99 -7.33 -0.12
CA ARG A 24 -4.30 -7.88 0.26
C ARG A 24 -4.26 -8.32 1.72
N LEU A 25 -4.28 -7.34 2.63
CA LEU A 25 -4.35 -7.63 4.05
C LEU A 25 -5.79 -7.97 4.43
N THR A 26 -5.97 -9.10 5.11
CA THR A 26 -7.24 -9.48 5.74
C THR A 26 -7.29 -9.07 7.21
N GLU A 27 -6.15 -8.75 7.79
CA GLU A 27 -5.98 -8.34 9.19
C GLU A 27 -4.77 -7.41 9.33
N ILE A 28 -4.61 -6.83 10.52
CA ILE A 28 -3.43 -6.00 10.84
C ILE A 28 -2.23 -6.93 11.02
N PRO A 29 -1.15 -6.77 10.23
CA PRO A 29 0.00 -7.66 10.36
C PRO A 29 0.72 -7.44 11.68
N VAL A 30 1.28 -8.52 12.23
CA VAL A 30 2.13 -8.44 13.42
C VAL A 30 3.44 -7.74 13.06
N PRO A 31 4.02 -6.87 13.91
CA PRO A 31 5.36 -6.34 13.68
C PRO A 31 6.36 -7.47 13.43
N GLY A 32 7.15 -7.36 12.36
CA GLY A 32 8.08 -8.39 11.90
C GLY A 32 7.48 -9.45 10.96
N GLN A 33 6.16 -9.53 10.83
CA GLN A 33 5.52 -10.43 9.88
C GLN A 33 5.90 -10.06 8.44
N VAL A 34 6.32 -11.05 7.65
CA VAL A 34 6.58 -10.85 6.22
C VAL A 34 5.25 -10.72 5.49
N ILE A 35 5.08 -9.61 4.77
CA ILE A 35 3.92 -9.34 3.93
C ILE A 35 4.36 -9.20 2.48
N THR A 36 3.53 -9.70 1.57
CA THR A 36 3.79 -9.66 0.13
C THR A 36 2.85 -8.65 -0.53
N MET A 37 3.41 -7.80 -1.38
CA MET A 37 2.72 -6.77 -2.14
C MET A 37 2.13 -7.36 -3.43
N LEU A 38 1.18 -6.65 -4.03
CA LEU A 38 0.60 -7.03 -5.32
C LEU A 38 1.67 -7.13 -6.43
N CYS A 39 2.70 -6.29 -6.39
CA CYS A 39 3.81 -6.31 -7.34
C CYS A 39 4.78 -7.51 -7.16
N GLY A 40 4.62 -8.30 -6.09
CA GLY A 40 5.49 -9.42 -5.73
C GLY A 40 6.62 -9.08 -4.75
N ALA A 41 6.87 -7.80 -4.46
CA ALA A 41 7.81 -7.41 -3.42
C ALA A 41 7.36 -7.93 -2.04
N SER A 42 8.31 -8.28 -1.19
CA SER A 42 8.02 -8.72 0.19
C SER A 42 8.90 -7.99 1.19
N GLY A 43 8.36 -7.73 2.38
CA GLY A 43 9.09 -7.06 3.46
C GLY A 43 8.48 -7.39 4.81
N ALA A 44 9.30 -7.32 5.86
CA ALA A 44 8.82 -7.44 7.23
C ALA A 44 8.07 -6.16 7.65
N ALA A 45 6.89 -6.31 8.25
CA ALA A 45 6.07 -5.19 8.67
C ALA A 45 6.72 -4.42 9.83
N VAL A 46 6.86 -3.10 9.66
CA VAL A 46 7.34 -2.18 10.71
C VAL A 46 6.32 -1.06 10.84
N PHE A 47 5.99 -0.69 12.08
CA PHE A 47 5.04 0.37 12.40
C PHE A 47 5.77 1.54 13.05
N GLU A 48 5.67 2.71 12.43
CA GLU A 48 6.27 3.94 12.90
C GLU A 48 5.18 4.99 13.18
N LEU A 49 5.45 5.92 14.09
CA LEU A 49 4.53 7.02 14.38
C LEU A 49 4.46 8.01 13.20
N ALA A 50 3.30 8.63 13.01
CA ALA A 50 3.05 9.54 11.89
C ALA A 50 4.03 10.75 11.82
N GLY A 51 4.66 11.13 12.93
CA GLY A 51 5.68 12.18 12.97
C GLY A 51 6.94 11.83 12.18
N GLU A 52 7.34 10.56 12.17
CA GLU A 52 8.53 10.09 11.43
C GLU A 52 8.31 10.12 9.91
N ARG A 53 7.06 9.89 9.46
CA ARG A 53 6.69 9.96 8.04
C ARG A 53 6.98 11.33 7.42
N ARG A 54 6.77 12.44 8.14
CA ARG A 54 7.00 13.80 7.60
C ARG A 54 8.46 14.06 7.24
N ARG A 55 9.39 13.30 7.82
CA ARG A 55 10.83 13.42 7.58
C ARG A 55 11.30 12.70 6.32
N ARG A 56 10.52 11.75 5.79
CA ARG A 56 10.96 10.80 4.75
C ARG A 56 10.47 11.08 3.32
N GLN A 57 9.97 12.30 3.04
CA GLN A 57 9.31 12.67 1.77
C GLN A 57 7.99 11.91 1.49
N ILE A 58 7.15 12.48 0.61
CA ILE A 58 5.87 11.86 0.21
C ILE A 58 6.19 10.67 -0.72
N PRO A 59 5.87 9.42 -0.35
CA PRO A 59 6.19 8.25 -1.16
C PRO A 59 5.44 8.28 -2.49
N ARG A 60 6.11 7.95 -3.59
CA ARG A 60 5.45 7.71 -4.88
C ARG A 60 4.68 6.39 -4.81
N GLN A 61 3.58 6.25 -5.54
CA GLN A 61 2.88 4.96 -5.61
C GLN A 61 3.61 4.02 -6.58
N CYS A 62 3.81 2.76 -6.19
CA CYS A 62 4.37 1.74 -7.06
C CYS A 62 3.43 1.52 -8.27
N GLU A 63 3.93 1.78 -9.47
CA GLU A 63 3.16 1.72 -10.72
C GLU A 63 2.59 0.32 -10.98
N ARG A 64 3.36 -0.74 -10.66
CA ARG A 64 2.92 -2.13 -10.84
C ARG A 64 1.79 -2.50 -9.91
N CYS A 65 1.87 -2.10 -8.63
CA CYS A 65 0.76 -2.28 -7.68
C CYS A 65 -0.50 -1.52 -8.14
N ASP A 66 -0.33 -0.31 -8.66
CA ASP A 66 -1.43 0.53 -9.14
C ASP A 66 -2.12 -0.08 -10.38
N ALA A 67 -1.34 -0.60 -11.33
CA ALA A 67 -1.84 -1.27 -12.52
C ALA A 67 -2.65 -2.54 -12.17
N ILE A 68 -2.10 -3.40 -11.30
CA ILE A 68 -2.78 -4.63 -10.84
C ILE A 68 -4.09 -4.27 -10.12
N TYR A 69 -4.03 -3.32 -9.19
CA TYR A 69 -5.21 -2.86 -8.47
C TYR A 69 -6.29 -2.33 -9.42
N ARG A 70 -5.93 -1.46 -10.37
CA ARG A 70 -6.90 -0.92 -11.34
C ARG A 70 -7.53 -2.01 -12.19
N HIS A 71 -6.73 -2.95 -12.68
CA HIS A 71 -7.24 -4.09 -13.43
C HIS A 71 -8.27 -4.89 -12.61
N GLU A 72 -7.97 -5.19 -11.34
CA GLU A 72 -8.89 -5.89 -10.43
C GLU A 72 -10.17 -5.12 -10.13
N GLN A 73 -10.11 -3.79 -10.13
CA GLN A 73 -11.26 -2.93 -9.90
C GLN A 73 -12.01 -2.56 -11.20
N GLY A 74 -11.59 -3.07 -12.36
CA GLY A 74 -12.16 -2.69 -13.67
C GLY A 74 -11.95 -1.21 -14.03
N ILE A 75 -10.95 -0.56 -13.43
CA ILE A 75 -10.60 0.83 -13.69
C ILE A 75 -9.61 0.85 -14.87
N PRO A 76 -9.85 1.67 -15.91
CA PRO A 76 -8.91 1.78 -17.03
C PRO A 76 -7.50 2.20 -16.57
N PRO A 77 -6.43 1.63 -17.15
CA PRO A 77 -5.06 2.06 -16.88
C PRO A 77 -4.84 3.51 -17.34
N TRP A 78 -3.83 4.18 -16.78
CA TRP A 78 -3.51 5.56 -17.15
C TRP A 78 -3.19 5.72 -18.64
N GLN A 79 -2.60 4.70 -19.26
CA GLN A 79 -2.20 4.71 -20.68
C GLN A 79 -3.42 4.87 -21.62
N ASP A 80 -4.55 4.24 -21.29
CA ASP A 80 -5.77 4.31 -22.10
C ASP A 80 -6.47 5.68 -22.06
N ARG A 81 -6.15 6.52 -21.07
CA ARG A 81 -6.69 7.89 -20.99
C ARG A 81 -5.99 8.86 -21.94
N ILE A 82 -4.73 8.58 -22.31
CA ILE A 82 -3.93 9.46 -23.18
C ILE A 82 -4.28 9.18 -24.66
N SER A 83 -4.57 7.94 -25.03
CA SER A 83 -4.91 7.55 -26.41
C SER A 83 -6.33 7.94 -26.88
N ARG A 84 -7.11 8.65 -26.04
CA ARG A 84 -8.46 9.17 -26.38
C ARG A 84 -8.50 10.68 -26.68
N ARG A 85 -7.35 11.31 -26.92
CA ARG A 85 -7.30 12.69 -27.41
C ARG A 85 -6.92 12.76 -28.88
#